data_AF-A0A254S905-F1
#
_entry.id   AF-A0A254S905-F1
#
_cell.length_a   1.000
_cell.length_b   1.000
_cell.length_c   1.000
_cell.angle_alpha   90.00
_cell.angle_beta   90.00
_cell.angle_gamma   90.00
#
_symmetry.space_group_name_H-M   'P 1'
#
loop_
_entity.id
_entity.type
_entity.pdbx_description
1 polymer ?
#
loop_
_entity_poly.entity_id
_entity_poly.type
_entity_poly.pdbx_seq_one_letter_code
_entity_poly.pdbx_strand_id
1 'polypeptide(L)'
;MWAKIAFTIIFLSYLSFCHTCFNPIAGEDFPIYENNYPGDLYGFRAKNKGAKQCELDGKKIFLERENQNESFWYDFFVETHAPYVWHLQYQDDDNARKNILTYRFEPRGGIGAVVQGTGIGIDERQDSILIFYDAEPLDGFTIEPSPFSNKIVIEKGSHYRGSSVARCFMRWFN
;
A
#
# COMPACT_ATOMS: atom_id res chain seq x y z
N MET A 1 23.35 -26.74 -22.64
CA MET A 1 22.32 -27.37 -21.76
C MET A 1 22.70 -27.23 -20.29
N TRP A 2 23.90 -27.66 -19.89
CA TRP A 2 24.40 -27.58 -18.52
C TRP A 2 24.43 -26.18 -17.88
N ALA A 3 24.80 -25.14 -18.64
CA ALA A 3 24.81 -23.76 -18.12
C ALA A 3 23.40 -23.26 -17.73
N LYS A 4 22.36 -23.64 -18.48
CA LYS A 4 20.97 -23.28 -18.17
C LYS A 4 20.49 -24.01 -16.93
N ILE A 5 20.81 -25.30 -16.80
CA ILE A 5 20.46 -26.12 -15.62
C ILE A 5 21.15 -25.58 -14.36
N ALA A 6 22.44 -25.24 -14.44
CA ALA A 6 23.18 -24.67 -13.31
C ALA A 6 22.60 -23.31 -12.87
N PHE A 7 22.24 -22.44 -13.82
CA PHE A 7 21.62 -21.15 -13.53
C PHE A 7 20.25 -21.33 -12.85
N THR A 8 19.44 -22.27 -13.33
CA THR A 8 18.14 -22.61 -12.70
C THR A 8 18.31 -23.16 -11.29
N ILE A 9 19.31 -24.00 -11.02
CA ILE A 9 19.56 -24.56 -9.68
C ILE A 9 20.04 -23.47 -8.70
N ILE A 10 20.97 -22.61 -9.11
CA ILE A 10 21.45 -21.50 -8.28
C ILE A 10 20.29 -20.55 -7.93
N PHE A 11 19.46 -20.26 -8.92
CA PHE A 11 18.32 -19.37 -8.77
C PHE A 11 17.19 -19.97 -7.90
N LEU A 12 16.86 -21.26 -8.07
CA LEU A 12 15.91 -21.97 -7.22
C LEU A 12 16.41 -22.10 -5.77
N SER A 13 17.71 -22.33 -5.59
CA SER A 13 18.33 -22.38 -4.27
C SER A 13 18.27 -21.02 -3.58
N TYR A 14 18.51 -19.94 -4.34
CA TYR A 14 18.40 -18.58 -3.84
C TYR A 14 16.96 -18.20 -3.44
N LEU A 15 15.96 -18.60 -4.23
CA LEU A 15 14.54 -18.40 -3.89
C LEU A 15 14.14 -19.06 -2.56
N SER A 16 14.68 -20.24 -2.26
CA SER A 16 14.47 -20.94 -0.98
C SER A 16 15.10 -20.22 0.22
N PHE A 17 16.13 -19.40 0.02
CA PHE A 17 16.76 -18.59 1.08
C PHE A 17 16.13 -17.19 1.24
N CYS A 18 15.33 -16.74 0.27
CA CYS A 18 14.72 -15.41 0.22
C CYS A 18 13.25 -15.43 0.67
N HIS A 19 12.94 -16.09 1.80
CA HIS A 19 11.58 -16.16 2.35
C HIS A 19 10.94 -14.79 2.68
N THR A 20 11.74 -13.72 2.79
CA THR A 20 11.29 -12.34 3.02
C THR A 20 11.31 -11.48 1.74
N CYS A 21 11.69 -12.06 0.60
CA CYS A 21 11.73 -11.38 -0.69
C CYS A 21 10.43 -11.54 -1.47
N PHE A 22 9.44 -12.18 -0.86
CA PHE A 22 8.10 -12.25 -1.41
C PHE A 22 7.49 -10.85 -1.37
N ASN A 23 7.23 -10.32 -2.56
CA ASN A 23 6.23 -9.27 -2.77
C ASN A 23 4.94 -9.64 -2.03
N PRO A 24 4.12 -8.65 -1.59
CA PRO A 24 2.82 -9.00 -1.05
C PRO A 24 2.10 -9.81 -2.14
N ILE A 25 1.25 -10.74 -1.74
CA ILE A 25 0.44 -11.44 -2.73
C ILE A 25 -0.61 -10.42 -3.23
N ALA A 26 -0.92 -10.47 -4.52
CA ALA A 26 -1.89 -9.56 -5.11
C ALA A 26 -3.29 -9.85 -4.54
N GLY A 27 -4.09 -8.80 -4.26
CA GLY A 27 -5.37 -8.94 -3.55
C GLY A 27 -5.29 -9.08 -2.03
N GLU A 28 -4.19 -8.66 -1.40
CA GLU A 28 -4.14 -8.50 0.06
C GLU A 28 -4.76 -7.17 0.49
N ASP A 29 -5.65 -7.26 1.47
CA ASP A 29 -6.29 -6.12 2.10
C ASP A 29 -5.50 -5.69 3.32
N PHE A 30 -5.15 -4.41 3.37
CA PHE A 30 -4.38 -3.83 4.47
C PHE A 30 -5.26 -2.85 5.25
N PRO A 31 -5.68 -3.20 6.49
CA PRO A 31 -6.38 -2.25 7.35
C PRO A 31 -5.49 -1.04 7.65
N ILE A 32 -6.05 0.16 7.57
CA ILE A 32 -5.39 1.37 8.06
C ILE A 32 -5.67 1.48 9.56
N TYR A 33 -4.67 1.81 10.36
CA TYR A 33 -4.80 1.86 11.82
C TYR A 33 -4.74 3.28 12.36
N GLU A 34 -5.41 3.49 13.48
CA GLU A 34 -5.26 4.72 14.27
C GLU A 34 -3.87 4.79 14.89
N ASN A 35 -3.21 5.93 14.71
CA ASN A 35 -1.90 6.21 15.25
C ASN A 35 -2.03 6.81 16.65
N ASN A 36 -1.92 5.95 17.66
CA ASN A 36 -2.02 6.37 19.05
C ASN A 36 -0.75 7.06 19.59
N TYR A 37 0.35 7.07 18.84
CA TYR A 37 1.64 7.64 19.26
C TYR A 37 2.32 8.40 18.11
N PRO A 38 2.01 9.70 17.92
CA PRO A 38 2.61 10.48 16.84
C PRO A 38 4.14 10.49 16.94
N GLY A 39 4.81 9.94 15.93
CA GLY A 39 6.28 9.93 15.79
C GLY A 39 7.01 8.63 16.19
N ASP A 40 6.34 7.58 16.70
CA ASP A 40 7.00 6.29 17.02
C ASP A 40 6.84 5.24 15.90
N LEU A 41 7.89 5.18 15.08
CA LEU A 41 7.93 4.43 13.82
C LEU A 41 8.43 3.00 13.97
N TYR A 42 9.20 2.72 15.02
CA TYR A 42 9.65 1.37 15.37
C TYR A 42 8.61 0.64 16.23
N GLY A 43 7.84 1.37 17.04
CA GLY A 43 6.75 0.82 17.84
C GLY A 43 5.57 0.29 17.03
N PHE A 44 5.16 0.98 15.96
CA PHE A 44 3.98 0.62 15.16
C PHE A 44 4.08 -0.78 14.53
N ARG A 45 5.27 -1.12 13.99
CA ARG A 45 5.57 -2.40 13.31
C ARG A 45 5.56 -3.61 14.26
N ALA A 46 5.84 -3.41 15.55
CA ALA A 46 5.85 -4.45 16.58
C ALA A 46 4.58 -4.50 17.45
N LYS A 47 3.76 -3.42 17.48
CA LYS A 47 2.62 -3.23 18.41
C LYS A 47 1.23 -3.38 17.81
N ASN A 48 1.04 -3.60 16.50
CA ASN A 48 -0.32 -3.72 15.91
C ASN A 48 -1.10 -4.99 16.32
N LYS A 49 -0.62 -5.76 17.31
CA LYS A 49 -1.50 -6.63 18.11
C LYS A 49 -2.37 -5.74 19.02
N GLY A 50 -3.59 -5.48 18.59
CA GLY A 50 -4.60 -4.72 19.36
C GLY A 50 -4.74 -3.23 18.98
N ALA A 51 -4.12 -2.78 17.90
CA ALA A 51 -4.37 -1.43 17.35
C ALA A 51 -5.80 -1.33 16.80
N LYS A 52 -6.46 -0.19 17.03
CA LYS A 52 -7.80 0.06 16.51
C LYS A 52 -7.71 0.39 15.02
N GLN A 53 -8.57 -0.24 14.23
CA GLN A 53 -8.72 0.11 12.81
C GLN A 53 -9.24 1.54 12.68
N CYS A 54 -8.65 2.30 11.76
CA CYS A 54 -9.05 3.65 11.45
C CYS A 54 -10.48 3.69 10.90
N GLU A 55 -11.25 4.63 11.44
CA GLU A 55 -12.59 4.96 11.00
C GLU A 55 -12.67 6.45 10.66
N LEU A 56 -13.29 6.76 9.52
CA LEU A 56 -13.68 8.11 9.10
C LEU A 56 -15.20 8.14 9.01
N ASP A 57 -15.85 9.06 9.72
CA ASP A 57 -17.32 9.12 9.82
C ASP A 57 -17.96 7.74 10.16
N GLY A 58 -17.29 6.96 11.02
CA GLY A 58 -17.74 5.61 11.40
C GLY A 58 -17.52 4.51 10.36
N LYS A 59 -16.93 4.83 9.19
CA LYS A 59 -16.62 3.87 8.13
C LYS A 59 -15.15 3.45 8.20
N LYS A 60 -14.92 2.13 8.17
CA LYS A 60 -13.58 1.53 8.27
C LYS A 60 -12.79 1.74 7.00
N ILE A 61 -11.50 2.03 7.14
CA ILE A 61 -10.60 2.32 6.02
C ILE A 61 -9.64 1.17 5.74
N PHE A 62 -9.41 0.91 4.46
CA PHE A 62 -8.56 -0.15 3.93
C PHE A 62 -7.72 0.38 2.77
N LEU A 63 -6.56 -0.22 2.59
CA LEU A 63 -5.80 -0.11 1.35
C LEU A 63 -5.74 -1.49 0.70
N GLU A 64 -6.10 -1.56 -0.57
CA GLU A 64 -6.05 -2.79 -1.37
C GLU A 64 -5.15 -2.57 -2.58
N ARG A 65 -4.37 -3.60 -2.96
CA ARG A 65 -3.68 -3.62 -4.25
C ARG A 65 -4.42 -4.55 -5.20
N GLU A 66 -4.75 -4.07 -6.39
CA GLU A 66 -5.41 -4.90 -7.40
C GLU A 66 -4.67 -6.21 -7.63
N ASN A 67 -5.43 -7.28 -7.84
CA ASN A 67 -4.87 -8.55 -8.24
C ASN A 67 -4.37 -8.45 -9.69
N GLN A 68 -3.06 -8.51 -9.86
CA GLN A 68 -2.48 -8.73 -11.17
C GLN A 68 -2.54 -10.24 -11.45
N ASN A 69 -3.40 -10.63 -12.39
CA ASN A 69 -3.57 -12.03 -12.82
C ASN A 69 -2.26 -12.68 -13.32
N GLU A 70 -1.24 -11.88 -13.58
CA GLU A 70 0.05 -12.31 -14.07
C GLU A 70 0.97 -12.62 -12.87
N SER A 71 1.44 -13.86 -12.79
CA SER A 71 2.43 -14.23 -11.78
C SER A 71 3.70 -13.38 -11.97
N PHE A 72 4.43 -13.05 -10.90
CA PHE A 72 5.74 -12.39 -10.98
C PHE A 72 6.66 -13.00 -12.06
N TRP A 73 6.60 -14.33 -12.23
CA TRP A 73 7.38 -15.04 -13.25
C TRP A 73 6.98 -14.68 -14.67
N TYR A 74 5.68 -14.53 -14.92
CA TYR A 74 5.17 -14.11 -16.21
C TYR A 74 5.66 -12.70 -16.54
N ASP A 75 5.50 -11.75 -15.62
CA ASP A 75 5.98 -10.37 -15.81
C ASP A 75 7.50 -10.30 -16.03
N PHE A 76 8.26 -11.09 -15.28
CA PHE A 76 9.73 -11.12 -15.40
C PHE A 76 10.22 -11.67 -16.74
N PHE A 77 9.56 -12.70 -17.30
CA PHE A 77 9.97 -13.31 -18.57
C PHE A 77 9.34 -12.66 -19.80
N VAL A 78 8.18 -12.04 -19.65
CA VAL A 78 7.40 -11.45 -20.75
C VAL A 78 7.54 -9.92 -20.79
N GLU A 79 8.14 -9.30 -19.75
CA GLU A 79 8.37 -7.85 -19.68
C GLU A 79 7.07 -7.04 -19.88
N THR A 80 5.96 -7.48 -19.27
CA THR A 80 4.66 -6.81 -19.41
C THR A 80 4.63 -5.43 -18.76
N HIS A 81 5.46 -5.19 -17.73
CA HIS A 81 5.61 -3.91 -17.03
C HIS A 81 4.26 -3.30 -16.58
N ALA A 82 3.26 -4.12 -16.24
CA ALA A 82 1.96 -3.64 -15.80
C ALA A 82 2.08 -2.84 -14.49
N PRO A 83 1.55 -1.60 -14.42
CA PRO A 83 1.56 -0.80 -13.20
C PRO A 83 0.81 -1.47 -12.05
N TYR A 84 1.34 -1.33 -10.83
CA TYR A 84 0.61 -1.69 -9.62
C TYR A 84 -0.47 -0.66 -9.36
N VAL A 85 -1.72 -1.11 -9.30
CA VAL A 85 -2.88 -0.27 -8.98
C VAL A 85 -3.26 -0.48 -7.51
N TRP A 86 -3.47 0.62 -6.81
CA TRP A 86 -3.85 0.65 -5.40
C TRP A 86 -5.13 1.43 -5.20
N HIS A 87 -5.99 0.94 -4.32
CA HIS A 87 -7.22 1.59 -3.91
C HIS A 87 -7.19 1.88 -2.42
N LEU A 88 -7.36 3.15 -2.07
CA LEU A 88 -7.78 3.52 -0.73
C LEU A 88 -9.30 3.40 -0.68
N GLN A 89 -9.81 2.60 0.24
CA GLN A 89 -11.22 2.22 0.29
C GLN A 89 -11.82 2.49 1.66
N TYR A 90 -13.14 2.67 1.68
CA TYR A 90 -13.94 2.56 2.88
C TYR A 90 -14.93 1.40 2.76
N GLN A 91 -15.30 0.82 3.90
CA GLN A 91 -16.40 -0.13 4.01
C GLN A 91 -17.71 0.63 4.23
N ASP A 92 -18.65 0.48 3.31
CA ASP A 92 -19.96 1.09 3.37
C ASP A 92 -20.93 0.27 4.24
N ASP A 93 -22.13 0.79 4.47
CA ASP A 93 -23.09 0.21 5.43
C ASP A 93 -23.64 -1.16 4.97
N ASP A 94 -23.57 -1.43 3.67
CA ASP A 94 -23.88 -2.73 3.04
C ASP A 94 -22.70 -3.71 3.05
N ASN A 95 -21.61 -3.38 3.76
CA ASN A 95 -20.32 -4.06 3.73
C ASN A 95 -19.61 -4.05 2.36
N ALA A 96 -20.11 -3.32 1.36
CA ALA A 96 -19.39 -3.16 0.11
C ALA A 96 -18.19 -2.24 0.32
N ARG A 97 -17.07 -2.56 -0.35
CA ARG A 97 -15.93 -1.65 -0.40
C ARG A 97 -16.09 -0.68 -1.55
N LYS A 98 -15.83 0.59 -1.26
CA LYS A 98 -15.89 1.67 -2.23
C LYS A 98 -14.62 2.48 -2.16
N ASN A 99 -14.11 2.86 -3.32
CA ASN A 99 -12.85 3.59 -3.41
C ASN A 99 -13.07 5.06 -2.98
N ILE A 100 -12.07 5.59 -2.30
CA ILE A 100 -11.89 7.00 -1.94
C ILE A 100 -10.93 7.64 -2.94
N LEU A 101 -9.81 6.96 -3.17
CA LEU A 101 -8.89 7.27 -4.25
C LEU A 101 -8.26 6.01 -4.85
N THR A 102 -7.84 6.12 -6.10
CA THR A 102 -7.03 5.13 -6.82
C THR A 102 -5.74 5.77 -7.31
N TYR A 103 -4.64 5.02 -7.24
CA TYR A 103 -3.32 5.47 -7.70
C TYR A 103 -2.47 4.32 -8.22
N ARG A 104 -1.45 4.67 -9.03
CA ARG A 104 -0.61 3.71 -9.74
C ARG A 104 0.87 3.95 -9.51
N PHE A 105 1.63 2.86 -9.42
CA PHE A 105 3.08 2.87 -9.40
C PHE A 105 3.64 1.99 -10.50
N GLU A 106 4.74 2.42 -11.09
CA GLU A 106 5.51 1.55 -11.98
C GLU A 106 5.97 0.30 -11.23
N PRO A 107 5.96 -0.86 -11.89
CA PRO A 107 6.54 -2.05 -11.30
C PRO A 107 8.05 -1.82 -11.20
N ARG A 108 8.56 -1.65 -9.98
CA ARG A 108 10.00 -1.66 -9.75
C ARG A 108 10.46 -3.11 -9.72
N GLY A 109 10.97 -3.57 -10.85
CA GLY A 109 11.57 -4.89 -11.00
C GLY A 109 12.94 -4.97 -10.32
N GLY A 110 13.17 -6.04 -9.57
CA GLY A 110 14.44 -6.37 -8.96
C GLY A 110 14.28 -7.43 -7.87
N ILE A 111 15.30 -8.27 -7.70
CA ILE A 111 15.35 -9.19 -6.56
C ILE A 111 15.49 -8.35 -5.29
N GLY A 112 14.48 -8.37 -4.41
CA GLY A 112 14.40 -7.49 -3.25
C GLY A 112 13.89 -6.08 -3.55
N ALA A 113 13.34 -5.83 -4.75
CA ALA A 113 12.67 -4.58 -5.05
C ALA A 113 11.36 -4.50 -4.26
N VAL A 114 11.45 -3.82 -3.12
CA VAL A 114 10.30 -3.41 -2.33
C VAL A 114 9.39 -2.62 -3.25
N VAL A 115 8.18 -3.12 -3.50
CA VAL A 115 7.09 -2.31 -4.06
C VAL A 115 6.96 -1.13 -3.11
N GLN A 116 7.37 0.06 -3.55
CA GLN A 116 7.11 1.27 -2.79
C GLN A 116 5.61 1.49 -2.83
N GLY A 117 4.89 0.87 -1.90
CA GLY A 117 3.59 1.36 -1.48
C GLY A 117 3.83 2.72 -0.86
N THR A 118 3.11 3.73 -1.33
CA THR A 118 3.06 5.02 -0.67
C THR A 118 2.64 4.82 0.78
N GLY A 119 3.43 5.33 1.73
CA GLY A 119 2.95 5.48 3.09
C GLY A 119 1.80 6.49 3.10
N ILE A 120 0.58 6.03 3.35
CA ILE A 120 -0.60 6.88 3.42
C ILE A 120 -0.87 7.28 4.86
N GLY A 121 -0.94 8.58 5.10
CA GLY A 121 -1.47 9.17 6.32
C GLY A 121 -2.82 9.82 6.06
N ILE A 122 -3.74 9.76 7.01
CA ILE A 122 -5.05 10.41 6.92
C ILE A 122 -5.30 11.21 8.19
N ASP A 123 -5.63 12.48 8.01
CA ASP A 123 -6.03 13.41 9.06
C ASP A 123 -7.42 13.98 8.76
N GLU A 124 -8.30 13.91 9.75
CA GLU A 124 -9.60 14.56 9.69
C GLU A 124 -9.49 15.98 10.27
N ARG A 125 -9.76 16.99 9.44
CA ARG A 125 -9.84 18.39 9.83
C ARG A 125 -11.30 18.84 9.85
N GLN A 126 -11.55 20.02 10.39
CA GLN A 126 -12.90 20.57 10.55
C GLN A 126 -13.70 20.63 9.24
N ASP A 127 -13.05 20.90 8.11
CA ASP A 127 -13.67 21.09 6.80
C ASP A 127 -13.13 20.17 5.69
N SER A 128 -12.13 19.35 6.00
CA SER A 128 -11.46 18.50 5.01
C SER A 128 -10.94 17.18 5.60
N ILE A 129 -10.90 16.14 4.78
CA ILE A 129 -10.08 14.95 5.04
C ILE A 129 -8.78 15.14 4.26
N LEU A 130 -7.68 15.24 4.99
CA LEU A 130 -6.35 15.39 4.42
C LEU A 130 -5.68 14.03 4.30
N ILE A 131 -5.25 13.70 3.08
CA ILE A 131 -4.50 12.49 2.78
C ILE A 131 -3.07 12.87 2.45
N PHE A 132 -2.13 12.42 3.29
CA PHE A 132 -0.71 12.56 3.10
C PHE A 132 -0.13 11.39 2.33
N TYR A 133 0.73 11.68 1.36
CA TYR A 133 1.49 10.69 0.62
C TYR A 133 2.99 11.02 0.62
N ASP A 134 3.85 10.01 0.60
CA ASP A 134 5.31 10.17 0.60
C ASP A 134 5.94 10.05 -0.80
N ALA A 135 5.35 9.24 -1.70
CA ALA A 135 5.80 9.02 -3.07
C ALA A 135 4.75 9.46 -4.10
N GLU A 136 5.21 10.10 -5.18
CA GLU A 136 4.35 10.56 -6.26
C GLU A 136 3.90 9.36 -7.12
N PRO A 137 2.59 9.14 -7.30
CA PRO A 137 2.10 8.12 -8.22
C PRO A 137 2.29 8.52 -9.68
N LEU A 138 2.37 7.53 -10.57
CA LEU A 138 2.69 7.70 -12.00
C LEU A 138 1.76 8.70 -12.71
N ASP A 139 0.46 8.62 -12.42
CA ASP A 139 -0.57 9.43 -13.08
C ASP A 139 -1.30 10.37 -12.11
N GLY A 140 -0.70 10.65 -10.96
CA GLY A 140 -1.41 11.33 -9.87
C GLY A 140 -2.45 10.41 -9.20
N PHE A 141 -3.43 11.05 -8.56
CA PHE A 141 -4.51 10.39 -7.84
C PHE A 141 -5.84 10.60 -8.57
N THR A 142 -6.59 9.52 -8.75
CA THR A 142 -8.00 9.58 -9.13
C THR A 142 -8.82 9.59 -7.85
N ILE A 143 -9.57 10.66 -7.60
CA ILE A 143 -10.46 10.75 -6.43
C ILE A 143 -11.85 10.28 -6.88
N GLU A 144 -12.39 9.27 -6.20
CA GLU A 144 -13.76 8.81 -6.47
C GLU A 144 -14.79 9.56 -5.62
N PRO A 145 -16.07 9.57 -6.04
CA PRO A 145 -17.15 10.10 -5.22
C PRO A 145 -17.20 9.37 -3.88
N SER A 146 -17.02 10.11 -2.79
CA SER A 146 -17.02 9.59 -1.44
C SER A 146 -18.26 10.03 -0.66
N PRO A 147 -18.69 9.28 0.36
CA PRO A 147 -19.84 9.64 1.19
C PRO A 147 -19.46 10.64 2.28
N PHE A 148 -18.18 10.98 2.42
CA PHE A 148 -17.69 11.89 3.43
C PHE A 148 -18.14 13.31 3.10
N SER A 149 -18.69 14.00 4.10
CA SER A 149 -19.18 15.37 3.94
C SER A 149 -18.04 16.37 3.75
N ASN A 150 -16.86 16.03 4.25
CA ASN A 150 -15.66 16.84 4.18
C ASN A 150 -14.97 16.69 2.83
N LYS A 151 -14.40 17.78 2.33
CA LYS A 151 -13.64 17.75 1.08
C LYS A 151 -12.37 16.90 1.25
N ILE A 152 -12.07 16.04 0.29
CA ILE A 152 -10.79 15.33 0.22
C ILE A 152 -9.72 16.28 -0.32
N VAL A 153 -8.64 16.45 0.44
CA VAL A 153 -7.45 17.19 0.06
C VAL A 153 -6.27 16.23 0.08
N ILE A 154 -5.46 16.25 -0.97
CA ILE A 154 -4.29 15.39 -1.08
C ILE A 154 -3.04 16.27 -1.03
N GLU A 155 -2.14 16.00 -0.09
CA GLU A 155 -0.90 16.74 0.07
C GLU A 155 0.30 15.81 0.14
N LYS A 156 1.38 16.24 -0.50
CA LYS A 156 2.66 15.57 -0.39
C LYS A 156 3.22 15.82 1.00
N GLY A 157 3.43 14.77 1.78
CA GLY A 157 4.11 14.83 3.06
C GLY A 157 5.62 15.00 2.88
N SER A 158 6.26 15.86 3.69
CA SER A 158 7.72 16.01 3.69
C SER A 158 8.38 14.78 4.36
N HIS A 159 8.78 13.79 3.56
CA HIS A 159 9.32 12.51 4.05
C HIS A 159 8.41 11.79 5.06
N TYR A 160 8.78 10.56 5.41
CA TYR A 160 8.12 9.64 6.36
C TYR A 160 7.47 10.30 7.60
N ARG A 161 8.01 11.43 8.08
CA ARG A 161 7.46 12.18 9.21
C ARG A 161 6.03 12.64 8.98
N GLY A 162 5.68 13.13 7.79
CA GLY A 162 4.37 13.72 7.51
C GLY A 162 3.22 12.71 7.62
N SER A 163 3.32 11.57 6.96
CA SER A 163 2.30 10.51 7.06
C SER A 163 2.31 9.82 8.43
N SER A 164 3.47 9.72 9.08
CA SER A 164 3.61 9.06 10.40
C SER A 164 3.07 9.84 11.61
N VAL A 165 2.73 11.12 11.44
CA VAL A 165 2.09 11.92 12.49
C VAL A 165 0.59 12.07 12.26
N ALA A 166 0.08 11.58 11.14
CA ALA A 166 -1.34 11.58 10.85
C ALA A 166 -2.09 10.69 11.86
N ARG A 167 -3.33 11.07 12.14
CA ARG A 167 -4.29 10.36 13.00
C ARG A 167 -4.43 8.91 12.58
N CYS A 168 -4.51 8.65 11.29
CA CYS A 168 -4.50 7.31 10.75
C CYS A 168 -3.30 7.15 9.83
N PHE A 169 -2.64 6.00 9.94
CA PHE A 169 -1.44 5.75 9.17
C PHE A 169 -1.33 4.28 8.80
N MET A 170 -0.80 4.05 7.61
CA MET A 170 -0.36 2.73 7.23
C MET A 170 0.98 2.81 6.51
N ARG A 171 1.90 1.96 6.94
CA ARG A 171 3.13 1.68 6.23
C ARG A 171 3.15 0.22 5.84
N TRP A 172 3.22 -0.02 4.55
CA TRP A 172 3.48 -1.34 4.05
C TRP A 172 4.97 -1.66 4.20
N PHE A 173 5.24 -2.91 4.57
CA PHE A 173 6.49 -3.34 5.15
C PHE A 173 6.71 -4.80 4.77
N ASN A 174 7.71 -5.08 3.93
CA ASN A 174 8.30 -6.43 3.83
C ASN A 174 9.21 -6.72 5.02
#